data_AF-A0A7C4TPB6-F1
#
_entry.id   AF-A0A7C4TPB6-F1
#
_cell.length_a   1.000
_cell.length_b   1.000
_cell.length_c   1.000
_cell.angle_alpha   90.00
_cell.angle_beta   90.00
_cell.angle_gamma   90.00
#
_symmetry.space_group_name_H-M   'P 1'
#
loop_
_entity.id
_entity.type
_entity.pdbx_description
1 polymer ?
#
loop_
_entity_poly.entity_id
_entity_poly.type
_entity_poly.pdbx_seq_one_letter_code
_entity_poly.pdbx_strand_id
1 'polypeptide(L)'
;MNYLEGHIVNKSFEILRKYPLCNRCLGRLFARYGLGMSNIVRGKAIKVLLLMELHRLISNDVKNLNLLNEVGLNINMMPQLINKYLGNVQSRKCYICLDRLEDIIVELINKVINELSRFKVKTFVISVLKNSEMEKKELEIISEFKLDSWESIRREIKRELGKKVKTLLGLEPEFKHPDVVVMVDLDRLDVKTVITPKYILCRYLKLGRNISQVKWFTSDGVRKYPLAIEDVVEPLKNLFNAEDIKLHAAGREDVDARMLGSG
;
A
#
# COMPACT_ATOMS: atom_id res chain seq x y z
N MET A 1 -11.12 -33.88 -14.23
CA MET A 1 -12.21 -33.77 -15.21
C MET A 1 -12.71 -32.33 -15.17
N ASN A 2 -12.63 -31.60 -16.28
CA ASN A 2 -13.13 -30.24 -16.40
C ASN A 2 -14.62 -30.31 -16.72
N TYR A 3 -15.47 -30.10 -15.70
CA TYR A 3 -16.93 -30.10 -15.85
C TYR A 3 -17.49 -28.73 -16.23
N LEU A 4 -16.69 -27.67 -16.18
CA LEU A 4 -17.12 -26.30 -16.49
C LEU A 4 -16.47 -25.86 -17.81
N GLU A 5 -17.18 -25.12 -18.64
CA GLU A 5 -16.59 -24.53 -19.84
C GLU A 5 -15.86 -23.22 -19.47
N GLY A 6 -14.65 -23.03 -20.02
CA GLY A 6 -13.84 -21.82 -19.82
C GLY A 6 -12.82 -21.90 -18.68
N HIS A 7 -11.58 -21.48 -18.97
CA HIS A 7 -10.44 -21.53 -18.05
C HIS A 7 -10.70 -20.77 -16.73
N ILE A 8 -11.34 -19.60 -16.80
CA ILE A 8 -11.61 -18.75 -15.62
C ILE A 8 -12.61 -19.42 -14.66
N VAL A 9 -13.69 -20.00 -15.19
CA VAL A 9 -14.76 -20.61 -14.39
C VAL A 9 -14.24 -21.85 -13.69
N ASN A 10 -13.58 -22.76 -14.42
CA ASN A 10 -12.92 -23.94 -13.83
C ASN A 10 -11.94 -23.55 -12.72
N LYS A 11 -11.05 -22.59 -13.00
CA LYS A 11 -10.04 -22.20 -12.02
C LYS A 11 -10.65 -21.56 -10.78
N SER A 12 -11.69 -20.74 -10.96
CA SER A 12 -12.42 -20.15 -9.85
C SER A 12 -13.12 -21.20 -8.99
N PHE A 13 -13.69 -22.25 -9.60
CA PHE A 13 -14.27 -23.37 -8.87
C PHE A 13 -13.22 -24.12 -8.03
N GLU A 14 -12.08 -24.45 -8.62
CA GLU A 14 -10.98 -25.14 -7.90
C GLU A 14 -10.52 -24.35 -6.66
N ILE A 15 -10.36 -23.04 -6.81
CA ILE A 15 -9.97 -22.13 -5.71
C ILE A 15 -11.07 -22.08 -4.66
N LEU A 16 -12.31 -21.80 -5.07
CA LEU A 16 -13.45 -21.62 -4.17
C LEU A 16 -13.88 -22.90 -3.48
N ARG A 17 -13.49 -24.08 -3.96
CA ARG A 17 -13.68 -25.33 -3.23
C ARG A 17 -12.85 -25.39 -1.95
N LYS A 18 -11.65 -24.80 -1.95
CA LYS A 18 -10.74 -24.82 -0.80
C LYS A 18 -10.83 -23.56 0.04
N TYR A 19 -10.94 -22.41 -0.61
CA TYR A 19 -10.81 -21.11 0.05
C TYR A 19 -12.09 -20.27 -0.12
N PRO A 20 -12.79 -19.90 0.96
CA PRO A 20 -13.84 -18.90 0.89
C PRO A 20 -13.24 -17.55 0.48
N LEU A 21 -13.80 -16.89 -0.53
CA LEU A 21 -13.27 -15.61 -1.01
C LEU A 21 -14.40 -14.62 -1.27
N CYS A 22 -14.23 -13.37 -0.81
CA CYS A 22 -15.12 -12.28 -1.18
C CYS A 22 -14.96 -11.91 -2.66
N ASN A 23 -15.89 -11.12 -3.20
CA ASN A 23 -15.83 -10.70 -4.60
C ASN A 23 -14.52 -9.98 -4.93
N ARG A 24 -14.08 -9.08 -4.05
CA ARG A 24 -12.85 -8.31 -4.25
C ARG A 24 -11.59 -9.18 -4.27
N CYS A 25 -11.46 -10.09 -3.31
CA CYS A 25 -10.33 -11.01 -3.22
C CYS A 25 -10.28 -12.01 -4.38
N LEU A 26 -11.43 -12.59 -4.76
CA LEU A 26 -11.48 -13.44 -5.94
C LEU A 26 -11.13 -12.66 -7.20
N GLY A 27 -11.69 -11.45 -7.38
CA GLY A 27 -11.42 -10.63 -8.55
C GLY A 27 -9.96 -10.20 -8.67
N ARG A 28 -9.24 -10.02 -7.55
CA ARG A 28 -7.79 -9.78 -7.56
C ARG A 28 -7.01 -10.94 -8.18
N LEU A 29 -7.41 -12.19 -7.93
CA LEU A 29 -6.72 -13.37 -8.47
C LEU A 29 -6.76 -13.45 -10.00
N PHE A 30 -7.68 -12.73 -10.64
CA PHE A 30 -7.90 -12.70 -12.09
C PHE A 30 -7.70 -11.28 -12.67
N ALA A 31 -6.95 -10.41 -12.00
CA ALA A 31 -6.79 -9.00 -12.34
C ALA A 31 -6.23 -8.68 -13.74
N ARG A 32 -5.53 -9.61 -14.41
CA ARG A 32 -5.09 -9.44 -15.81
C ARG A 32 -6.24 -9.48 -16.83
N TYR A 33 -7.42 -9.98 -16.45
CA TYR A 33 -8.57 -10.10 -17.34
C TYR A 33 -9.61 -9.00 -17.06
N GLY A 34 -10.30 -8.52 -18.09
CA GLY A 34 -11.33 -7.48 -17.94
C GLY A 34 -10.74 -6.11 -17.59
N LEU A 35 -10.02 -5.52 -18.55
CA LEU A 35 -9.42 -4.18 -18.45
C LEU A 35 -10.46 -3.14 -18.01
N GLY A 36 -10.07 -2.25 -17.09
CA GLY A 36 -10.95 -1.19 -16.55
C GLY A 36 -11.92 -1.63 -15.47
N MET A 37 -12.10 -2.93 -15.23
CA MET A 37 -12.96 -3.43 -14.15
C MET A 37 -12.29 -3.31 -12.78
N SER A 38 -13.07 -2.97 -11.75
CA SER A 38 -12.65 -3.12 -10.37
C SER A 38 -12.60 -4.60 -9.97
N ASN A 39 -11.78 -4.93 -8.97
CA ASN A 39 -11.70 -6.30 -8.45
C ASN A 39 -13.05 -6.77 -7.88
N ILE A 40 -13.86 -5.86 -7.33
CA ILE A 40 -15.22 -6.18 -6.84
C ILE A 40 -16.12 -6.64 -7.99
N VAL A 41 -16.16 -5.87 -9.08
CA VAL A 41 -16.99 -6.18 -10.25
C VAL A 41 -16.52 -7.47 -10.90
N ARG A 42 -15.20 -7.65 -11.07
CA ARG A 42 -14.63 -8.85 -11.67
C ARG A 42 -14.99 -10.11 -10.88
N GLY A 43 -14.74 -10.13 -9.58
CA GLY A 43 -15.04 -11.33 -8.79
C GLY A 43 -16.54 -11.59 -8.65
N LYS A 44 -17.37 -10.55 -8.63
CA LYS A 44 -18.83 -10.71 -8.71
C LYS A 44 -19.22 -11.39 -10.02
N ALA A 45 -18.71 -10.92 -11.16
CA ALA A 45 -18.99 -11.50 -12.48
C ALA A 45 -18.55 -12.98 -12.56
N ILE A 46 -17.35 -13.30 -12.06
CA ILE A 46 -16.84 -14.69 -12.02
C ILE A 46 -17.77 -15.59 -11.21
N LYS A 47 -18.17 -15.16 -10.01
CA LYS A 47 -19.09 -15.95 -9.18
C LYS A 47 -20.47 -16.10 -9.81
N VAL A 48 -20.97 -15.08 -10.51
CA VAL A 48 -22.29 -15.13 -11.15
C VAL A 48 -22.24 -16.21 -12.24
N LEU A 49 -21.22 -16.14 -13.09
CA LEU A 49 -21.05 -17.11 -14.17
C LEU A 49 -20.85 -18.53 -13.64
N LEU A 50 -20.04 -18.70 -12.59
CA LEU A 50 -19.85 -20.00 -11.94
C LEU A 50 -21.16 -20.58 -11.40
N LEU A 51 -21.95 -19.77 -10.68
CA LEU A 51 -23.22 -20.24 -10.12
C LEU A 51 -24.27 -20.52 -11.19
N MET A 52 -24.30 -19.74 -12.27
CA MET A 52 -25.16 -20.00 -13.43
C MET A 52 -24.81 -21.36 -14.05
N GLU A 53 -23.52 -21.63 -14.24
CA GLU A 53 -23.05 -22.89 -14.83
C GLU A 53 -23.34 -24.10 -13.92
N LEU A 54 -23.10 -23.96 -12.60
CA LEU A 54 -23.48 -25.00 -11.63
C LEU A 54 -24.98 -25.26 -11.63
N HIS A 55 -25.81 -24.21 -11.68
CA HIS A 55 -27.27 -24.37 -11.75
C HIS A 55 -27.72 -25.03 -13.05
N ARG A 56 -27.08 -24.73 -14.19
CA ARG A 56 -27.32 -25.40 -15.48
C ARG A 56 -27.03 -26.89 -15.38
N LEU A 57 -25.89 -27.27 -14.81
CA LEU A 57 -25.49 -28.67 -14.61
C LEU A 57 -26.45 -29.42 -13.68
N ILE A 58 -26.86 -28.81 -12.57
CA ILE A 58 -27.83 -29.39 -11.62
C ILE A 58 -29.21 -29.56 -12.26
N SER A 59 -29.63 -28.60 -13.08
CA SER A 59 -30.92 -28.67 -13.78
C SER A 59 -30.96 -29.80 -14.83
N ASN A 60 -29.81 -30.13 -15.42
CA ASN A 60 -29.68 -31.24 -16.37
C ASN A 60 -29.56 -32.60 -15.68
N ASP A 61 -28.78 -32.69 -14.59
CA ASP A 61 -28.64 -33.90 -13.76
C ASP A 61 -28.42 -33.51 -12.30
N VAL A 62 -29.37 -33.92 -11.44
CA VAL A 62 -29.38 -33.65 -9.99
C VAL A 62 -28.12 -34.16 -9.29
N LYS A 63 -27.43 -35.17 -9.85
CA LYS A 63 -26.16 -35.67 -9.29
C LYS A 63 -25.09 -34.58 -9.18
N ASN A 64 -25.14 -33.56 -10.04
CA ASN A 64 -24.21 -32.42 -10.02
C ASN A 64 -24.40 -31.48 -8.80
N LEU A 65 -25.39 -31.73 -7.94
CA LEU A 65 -25.57 -31.00 -6.68
C LEU A 65 -24.33 -31.12 -5.77
N ASN A 66 -23.55 -32.19 -5.88
CA ASN A 66 -22.27 -32.33 -5.19
C ASN A 66 -21.29 -31.17 -5.50
N LEU A 67 -21.25 -30.69 -6.75
CA LEU A 67 -20.38 -29.59 -7.14
C LEU A 67 -20.77 -28.29 -6.41
N LEU A 68 -22.08 -28.03 -6.26
CA LEU A 68 -22.53 -26.87 -5.50
C LEU A 68 -22.27 -27.02 -3.99
N ASN A 69 -22.37 -28.23 -3.44
CA ASN A 69 -21.97 -28.49 -2.05
C ASN A 69 -20.49 -28.16 -1.79
N GLU A 70 -19.61 -28.44 -2.75
CA GLU A 70 -18.16 -28.19 -2.64
C GLU A 70 -17.82 -26.70 -2.50
N VAL A 71 -18.60 -25.80 -3.10
CA VAL A 71 -18.27 -24.37 -3.18
C VAL A 71 -19.30 -23.44 -2.54
N GLY A 72 -20.52 -23.90 -2.27
CA GLY A 72 -21.66 -23.05 -1.92
C GLY A 72 -21.42 -22.15 -0.71
N LEU A 73 -20.81 -22.70 0.35
CA LEU A 73 -20.46 -21.94 1.56
C LEU A 73 -19.33 -20.94 1.35
N ASN A 74 -18.54 -21.08 0.28
CA ASN A 74 -17.34 -20.29 0.01
C ASN A 74 -17.60 -19.13 -0.98
N ILE A 75 -18.75 -19.12 -1.65
CA ILE A 75 -19.11 -18.12 -2.67
C ILE A 75 -19.78 -16.87 -2.09
N ASN A 76 -20.50 -16.97 -0.96
CA ASN A 76 -21.21 -15.86 -0.32
C ASN A 76 -21.98 -14.96 -1.33
N MET A 77 -22.80 -15.57 -2.18
CA MET A 77 -23.58 -14.89 -3.22
C MET A 77 -24.79 -15.72 -3.66
N MET A 78 -25.79 -15.05 -4.25
CA MET A 78 -27.05 -15.65 -4.73
C MET A 78 -27.71 -16.56 -3.67
N PRO A 79 -28.05 -16.02 -2.49
CA PRO A 79 -28.56 -16.81 -1.37
C PRO A 79 -29.83 -17.58 -1.73
N GLN A 80 -30.65 -17.10 -2.68
CA GLN A 80 -31.83 -17.83 -3.15
C GLN A 80 -31.48 -19.18 -3.80
N LEU A 81 -30.45 -19.20 -4.67
CA LEU A 81 -30.00 -20.43 -5.32
C LEU A 81 -29.37 -21.37 -4.29
N ILE A 82 -28.50 -20.84 -3.43
CA ILE A 82 -27.86 -21.59 -2.35
C ILE A 82 -28.92 -22.19 -1.43
N ASN A 83 -29.89 -21.39 -0.95
CA ASN A 83 -30.91 -21.85 -0.02
C ASN A 83 -31.86 -22.88 -0.65
N LYS A 84 -32.16 -22.77 -1.95
CA LYS A 84 -32.97 -23.75 -2.69
C LYS A 84 -32.36 -25.15 -2.63
N TYR A 85 -31.04 -25.26 -2.74
CA TYR A 85 -30.34 -26.54 -2.91
C TYR A 85 -29.62 -27.03 -1.64
N LEU A 86 -29.19 -26.12 -0.77
CA LEU A 86 -28.38 -26.39 0.42
C LEU A 86 -29.10 -26.02 1.74
N GLY A 87 -30.28 -25.41 1.67
CA GLY A 87 -30.99 -24.88 2.83
C GLY A 87 -30.39 -23.57 3.37
N ASN A 88 -30.92 -23.07 4.48
CA ASN A 88 -30.45 -21.82 5.10
C ASN A 88 -29.07 -21.97 5.75
N VAL A 89 -28.03 -21.99 4.92
CA VAL A 89 -26.64 -22.14 5.34
C VAL A 89 -25.93 -20.80 5.43
N GLN A 90 -25.09 -20.65 6.46
CA GLN A 90 -24.27 -19.45 6.61
C GLN A 90 -22.99 -19.57 5.77
N SER A 91 -22.72 -18.56 4.96
CA SER A 91 -21.49 -18.49 4.18
C SER A 91 -20.27 -18.27 5.07
N ARG A 92 -19.15 -18.90 4.73
CA ARG A 92 -17.86 -18.71 5.40
C ARG A 92 -17.27 -17.35 5.01
N LYS A 93 -16.57 -16.74 5.97
CA LYS A 93 -15.88 -15.47 5.74
C LYS A 93 -14.71 -15.65 4.79
N CYS A 94 -14.38 -14.60 4.04
CA CYS A 94 -13.22 -14.62 3.14
C CYS A 94 -11.93 -14.99 3.88
N TYR A 95 -11.19 -15.96 3.35
CA TYR A 95 -9.92 -16.44 3.89
C TYR A 95 -8.87 -15.32 4.02
N ILE A 96 -8.74 -14.49 2.98
CA ILE A 96 -7.73 -13.43 2.91
C ILE A 96 -8.07 -12.27 3.85
N CYS A 97 -9.27 -11.70 3.73
CA CYS A 97 -9.60 -10.41 4.36
C CYS A 97 -10.76 -10.45 5.35
N LEU A 98 -11.35 -11.62 5.61
CA LEU A 98 -12.51 -11.79 6.51
C LEU A 98 -13.71 -10.89 6.15
N ASP A 99 -13.85 -10.57 4.86
CA ASP A 99 -14.85 -9.66 4.28
C ASP A 99 -14.73 -8.20 4.73
N ARG A 100 -13.55 -7.80 5.25
CA ARG A 100 -13.29 -6.45 5.80
C ARG A 100 -12.48 -5.53 4.88
N LEU A 101 -12.08 -5.98 3.69
CA LEU A 101 -11.14 -5.21 2.85
C LEU A 101 -11.68 -3.83 2.43
N GLU A 102 -13.00 -3.71 2.21
CA GLU A 102 -13.62 -2.41 1.92
C GLU A 102 -13.51 -1.45 3.11
N ASP A 103 -13.91 -1.92 4.29
CA ASP A 103 -13.85 -1.15 5.54
C ASP A 103 -12.42 -0.71 5.85
N ILE A 104 -11.45 -1.62 5.69
CA ILE A 104 -10.03 -1.35 5.89
C ILE A 104 -9.55 -0.24 4.95
N ILE A 105 -9.95 -0.28 3.68
CA ILE A 105 -9.55 0.76 2.73
C ILE A 105 -10.16 2.11 3.12
N VAL A 106 -11.43 2.15 3.53
CA VAL A 106 -12.08 3.39 3.99
C VAL A 106 -11.39 3.94 5.24
N GLU A 107 -11.08 3.08 6.22
CA GLU A 107 -10.36 3.48 7.43
C GLU A 107 -8.99 4.07 7.11
N LEU A 108 -8.22 3.39 6.26
CA LEU A 108 -6.90 3.84 5.83
C LEU A 108 -6.98 5.16 5.04
N ILE A 109 -7.98 5.34 4.17
CA ILE A 109 -8.20 6.60 3.45
C ILE A 109 -8.34 7.76 4.46
N ASN A 110 -9.17 7.60 5.48
CA ASN A 110 -9.39 8.63 6.49
C ASN A 110 -8.12 8.95 7.27
N LYS A 111 -7.36 7.92 7.70
CA LYS A 111 -6.08 8.10 8.39
C LYS A 111 -5.05 8.83 7.52
N VAL A 112 -4.92 8.44 6.25
CA VAL A 112 -3.99 9.08 5.31
C VAL A 112 -4.36 10.55 5.08
N ILE A 113 -5.65 10.86 4.89
CA ILE A 113 -6.11 12.25 4.69
C ILE A 113 -5.82 13.11 5.91
N ASN A 114 -6.12 12.60 7.10
CA ASN A 114 -5.88 13.32 8.35
C ASN A 114 -4.40 13.63 8.57
N GLU A 115 -3.50 12.67 8.32
CA GLU A 115 -2.06 12.91 8.44
C GLU A 115 -1.54 13.87 7.38
N LEU A 116 -1.92 13.71 6.11
CA LEU A 116 -1.44 14.57 5.03
C LEU A 116 -1.92 16.03 5.16
N SER A 117 -3.10 16.24 5.73
CA SER A 117 -3.66 17.60 5.94
C SER A 117 -2.86 18.43 6.93
N ARG A 118 -1.96 17.83 7.71
CA ARG A 118 -1.06 18.52 8.65
C ARG A 118 0.12 19.20 7.97
N PHE A 119 0.44 18.83 6.74
CA PHE A 119 1.64 19.27 6.04
C PHE A 119 1.32 20.10 4.81
N LYS A 120 2.17 21.10 4.53
CA LYS A 120 2.11 21.88 3.28
C LYS A 120 2.95 21.18 2.21
N VAL A 121 2.40 20.14 1.59
CA VAL A 121 3.05 19.33 0.54
C VAL A 121 2.29 19.45 -0.78
N LYS A 122 2.97 19.18 -1.90
CA LYS A 122 2.35 19.11 -3.23
C LYS A 122 2.36 17.71 -3.79
N THR A 123 3.40 16.94 -3.49
CA THR A 123 3.56 15.58 -4.01
C THR A 123 3.66 14.54 -2.92
N PHE A 124 3.17 13.33 -3.20
CA PHE A 124 3.17 12.24 -2.22
C PHE A 124 3.45 10.90 -2.88
N VAL A 125 3.80 9.91 -2.06
CA VAL A 125 3.77 8.50 -2.48
C VAL A 125 3.19 7.64 -1.38
N ILE A 126 2.29 6.72 -1.75
CA ILE A 126 1.82 5.66 -0.85
C ILE A 126 2.79 4.48 -0.92
N SER A 127 3.27 4.06 0.24
CA SER A 127 4.00 2.83 0.49
C SER A 127 3.21 1.97 1.45
N VAL A 128 3.15 0.67 1.18
CA VAL A 128 2.48 -0.30 2.04
C VAL A 128 3.55 -1.28 2.52
N LEU A 129 3.62 -1.50 3.82
CA LEU A 129 4.57 -2.43 4.44
C LEU A 129 4.35 -3.84 3.89
N LYS A 130 5.44 -4.62 3.84
CA LYS A 130 5.43 -6.01 3.35
C LYS A 130 5.10 -6.99 4.47
N ASN A 131 4.74 -8.20 4.07
CA ASN A 131 4.58 -9.37 4.93
C ASN A 131 3.37 -9.27 5.88
N SER A 132 2.34 -8.53 5.47
CA SER A 132 1.06 -8.55 6.18
C SER A 132 0.45 -9.94 6.18
N GLU A 133 -0.41 -10.23 7.16
CA GLU A 133 -1.08 -11.53 7.25
C GLU A 133 -1.95 -11.81 6.00
N MET A 134 -2.57 -10.76 5.44
CA MET A 134 -3.33 -10.87 4.19
C MET A 134 -2.47 -11.22 2.99
N GLU A 135 -1.24 -10.68 2.89
CA GLU A 135 -0.30 -11.03 1.82
C GLU A 135 0.13 -12.49 1.92
N LYS A 136 0.39 -13.01 3.12
CA LYS A 136 0.77 -14.42 3.30
C LYS A 136 -0.33 -15.37 2.82
N LYS A 137 -1.58 -15.12 3.23
CA LYS A 137 -2.75 -15.89 2.80
C LYS A 137 -3.02 -15.78 1.31
N GLU A 138 -2.81 -14.60 0.73
CA GLU A 138 -2.87 -14.40 -0.72
C GLU A 138 -1.81 -15.25 -1.44
N LEU A 139 -0.56 -15.23 -0.98
CA LEU A 139 0.54 -15.97 -1.59
C LEU A 139 0.38 -17.49 -1.49
N GLU A 140 -0.25 -18.00 -0.43
CA GLU A 140 -0.60 -19.42 -0.30
C GLU A 140 -1.47 -19.88 -1.47
N ILE A 141 -2.57 -19.17 -1.73
CA ILE A 141 -3.49 -19.46 -2.84
C ILE A 141 -2.75 -19.35 -4.18
N ILE A 142 -1.98 -18.29 -4.39
CA ILE A 142 -1.27 -18.06 -5.65
C ILE A 142 -0.28 -19.19 -5.95
N SER A 143 0.46 -19.63 -4.94
CA SER A 143 1.47 -20.67 -5.07
C SER A 143 0.81 -22.03 -5.34
N GLU A 144 -0.24 -22.36 -4.59
CA GLU A 144 -0.96 -23.61 -4.77
C GLU A 144 -1.59 -23.73 -6.16
N PHE A 145 -2.25 -22.67 -6.63
CA PHE A 145 -2.98 -22.69 -7.89
C PHE A 145 -2.16 -22.22 -9.09
N LYS A 146 -0.88 -21.85 -8.89
CA LYS A 146 0.06 -21.35 -9.90
C LYS A 146 -0.51 -20.19 -10.73
N LEU A 147 -1.02 -19.17 -10.03
CA LEU A 147 -1.71 -18.04 -10.67
C LEU A 147 -0.72 -16.99 -11.17
N ASP A 148 -0.84 -16.61 -12.44
CA ASP A 148 -0.06 -15.57 -13.11
C ASP A 148 -0.87 -14.30 -13.39
N SER A 149 -2.17 -14.30 -13.03
CA SER A 149 -3.14 -13.27 -13.38
C SER A 149 -3.53 -12.33 -12.25
N TRP A 150 -2.86 -12.42 -11.11
CA TRP A 150 -3.26 -11.74 -9.89
C TRP A 150 -2.72 -10.29 -9.75
N GLU A 151 -3.48 -9.44 -9.05
CA GLU A 151 -3.02 -8.17 -8.48
C GLU A 151 -2.84 -8.36 -6.97
N SER A 152 -1.67 -8.02 -6.45
CA SER A 152 -1.43 -8.13 -5.01
C SER A 152 -2.30 -7.18 -4.21
N ILE A 153 -2.72 -7.61 -3.01
CA ILE A 153 -3.52 -6.77 -2.12
C ILE A 153 -2.80 -5.45 -1.81
N ARG A 154 -1.47 -5.51 -1.67
CA ARG A 154 -0.59 -4.35 -1.50
C ARG A 154 -0.69 -3.34 -2.65
N ARG A 155 -0.73 -3.82 -3.90
CA ARG A 155 -0.86 -2.96 -5.09
C ARG A 155 -2.25 -2.35 -5.17
N GLU A 156 -3.29 -3.12 -4.89
CA GLU A 156 -4.66 -2.60 -4.86
C GLU A 156 -4.81 -1.49 -3.82
N ILE A 157 -4.36 -1.71 -2.58
CA ILE A 157 -4.45 -0.71 -1.51
C ILE A 157 -3.66 0.56 -1.88
N LYS A 158 -2.43 0.43 -2.37
CA LYS A 158 -1.63 1.56 -2.85
C LYS A 158 -2.39 2.37 -3.92
N ARG A 159 -3.03 1.69 -4.87
CA ARG A 159 -3.79 2.31 -5.97
C ARG A 159 -5.04 3.03 -5.48
N GLU A 160 -5.82 2.40 -4.60
CA GLU A 160 -7.06 2.99 -4.08
C GLU A 160 -6.78 4.19 -3.17
N LEU A 161 -5.81 4.08 -2.26
CA LEU A 161 -5.37 5.19 -1.41
C LEU A 161 -4.87 6.35 -2.28
N GLY A 162 -3.99 6.07 -3.25
CA GLY A 162 -3.43 7.09 -4.13
C GLY A 162 -4.50 7.84 -4.93
N LYS A 163 -5.48 7.14 -5.51
CA LYS A 163 -6.61 7.77 -6.21
C LYS A 163 -7.41 8.69 -5.30
N LYS A 164 -7.68 8.25 -4.06
CA LYS A 164 -8.49 9.02 -3.12
C LYS A 164 -7.78 10.26 -2.59
N VAL A 165 -6.49 10.14 -2.26
CA VAL A 165 -5.66 11.29 -1.88
C VAL A 165 -5.62 12.33 -3.00
N LYS A 166 -5.37 11.92 -4.24
CA LYS A 166 -5.37 12.84 -5.39
C LYS A 166 -6.72 13.55 -5.55
N THR A 167 -7.81 12.80 -5.45
CA THR A 167 -9.17 13.33 -5.64
C THR A 167 -9.58 14.31 -4.53
N LEU A 168 -9.25 14.00 -3.27
CA LEU A 168 -9.74 14.75 -2.11
C LEU A 168 -8.81 15.87 -1.66
N LEU A 169 -7.49 15.72 -1.83
CA LEU A 169 -6.49 16.70 -1.40
C LEU A 169 -5.81 17.43 -2.57
N GLY A 170 -6.05 17.02 -3.83
CA GLY A 170 -5.41 17.63 -4.99
C GLY A 170 -3.89 17.41 -5.07
N LEU A 171 -3.34 16.50 -4.26
CA LEU A 171 -1.92 16.15 -4.27
C LEU A 171 -1.59 15.26 -5.47
N GLU A 172 -0.40 15.43 -6.04
CA GLU A 172 0.04 14.64 -7.18
C GLU A 172 1.00 13.51 -6.76
N PRO A 173 0.83 12.29 -7.28
CA PRO A 173 1.75 11.19 -6.97
C PRO A 173 3.12 11.41 -7.64
N GLU A 174 4.20 11.35 -6.87
CA GLU A 174 5.59 11.41 -7.36
C GLU A 174 6.39 10.24 -6.78
N PHE A 175 7.02 9.43 -7.64
CA PHE A 175 7.63 8.16 -7.23
C PHE A 175 9.15 8.24 -7.01
N LYS A 176 9.81 9.28 -7.52
CA LYS A 176 11.26 9.47 -7.39
C LYS A 176 11.60 10.42 -6.26
N HIS A 177 10.96 11.60 -6.24
CA HIS A 177 11.26 12.67 -5.29
C HIS A 177 9.98 13.29 -4.70
N PRO A 178 9.17 12.51 -3.97
CA PRO A 178 7.96 13.04 -3.32
C PRO A 178 8.31 14.04 -2.22
N ASP A 179 7.39 14.92 -1.85
CA ASP A 179 7.50 15.73 -0.64
C ASP A 179 7.24 14.90 0.62
N VAL A 180 6.37 13.88 0.53
CA VAL A 180 6.01 13.01 1.64
C VAL A 180 5.82 11.56 1.19
N VAL A 181 6.36 10.65 2.00
CA VAL A 181 6.10 9.21 1.90
C VAL A 181 5.09 8.81 2.97
N VAL A 182 3.96 8.27 2.55
CA VAL A 182 2.95 7.72 3.45
C VAL A 182 3.17 6.22 3.57
N MET A 183 3.54 5.74 4.74
CA MET A 183 3.76 4.33 5.07
C MET A 183 2.51 3.76 5.72
N VAL A 184 1.96 2.70 5.13
CA VAL A 184 0.73 2.04 5.56
C VAL A 184 1.03 0.65 6.09
N ASP A 185 0.58 0.36 7.30
CA ASP A 185 0.63 -0.96 7.94
C ASP A 185 -0.76 -1.60 7.88
N LEU A 186 -0.88 -2.74 7.20
CA LEU A 186 -2.17 -3.43 7.00
C LEU A 186 -2.62 -4.25 8.22
N ASP A 187 -1.69 -4.71 9.04
CA ASP A 187 -2.03 -5.54 10.19
C ASP A 187 -2.40 -4.67 11.40
N ARG A 188 -1.70 -3.54 11.57
CA ARG A 188 -2.01 -2.55 12.61
C ARG A 188 -3.06 -1.52 12.19
N LEU A 189 -3.40 -1.49 10.90
CA LEU A 189 -4.24 -0.48 10.28
C LEU A 189 -3.72 0.95 10.56
N ASP A 190 -2.41 1.10 10.59
CA ASP A 190 -1.74 2.35 11.00
C ASP A 190 -1.12 3.07 9.79
N VAL A 191 -0.98 4.39 9.91
CA VAL A 191 -0.40 5.24 8.88
C VAL A 191 0.66 6.14 9.49
N LYS A 192 1.85 6.15 8.89
CA LYS A 192 2.95 7.05 9.26
C LYS A 192 3.39 7.85 8.06
N THR A 193 3.70 9.13 8.27
CA THR A 193 4.22 10.01 7.23
C THR A 193 5.69 10.31 7.48
N VAL A 194 6.48 10.28 6.42
CA VAL A 194 7.88 10.71 6.44
C VAL A 194 8.03 11.85 5.44
N ILE A 195 8.31 13.04 5.94
CA ILE A 195 8.61 14.20 5.10
C ILE A 195 10.00 14.02 4.50
N THR A 196 10.10 14.19 3.19
CA THR A 196 11.37 14.05 2.49
C THR A 196 12.23 15.30 2.74
N PRO A 197 13.48 15.14 3.25
CA PRO A 197 14.38 16.26 3.47
C PRO A 197 14.62 17.05 2.19
N LYS A 198 14.72 18.38 2.31
CA LYS A 198 15.16 19.25 1.21
C LYS A 198 16.68 19.36 1.26
N TYR A 199 17.30 19.23 0.10
CA TYR A 199 18.75 19.37 -0.07
C TYR A 199 19.05 20.73 -0.69
N ILE A 200 19.95 21.48 -0.06
CA ILE A 200 20.42 22.76 -0.56
C ILE A 200 21.92 22.60 -0.85
N LEU A 201 22.28 22.69 -2.12
CA LEU A 201 23.68 22.79 -2.51
C LEU A 201 24.11 24.25 -2.40
N CYS A 202 25.16 24.51 -1.64
CA CYS A 202 25.73 25.85 -1.48
C CYS A 202 27.26 25.79 -1.41
N ARG A 203 27.89 26.95 -1.50
CA ARG A 203 29.31 27.18 -1.18
C ARG A 203 29.37 28.21 -0.07
N TYR A 204 30.40 28.13 0.77
CA TYR A 204 30.60 29.10 1.85
C TYR A 204 31.99 29.70 1.78
N LEU A 205 32.08 30.98 2.18
CA LEU A 205 33.35 31.65 2.40
C LEU A 205 33.59 31.75 3.90
N LYS A 206 34.73 31.21 4.35
CA LYS A 206 35.21 31.34 5.72
C LYS A 206 36.31 32.41 5.74
N LEU A 207 35.89 33.65 5.97
CA LEU A 207 36.76 34.84 5.90
C LEU A 207 37.67 34.99 7.15
N GLY A 208 37.25 34.41 8.27
CA GLY A 208 37.97 34.46 9.55
C GLY A 208 38.67 33.15 9.92
N ARG A 209 39.49 33.20 10.97
CA ARG A 209 40.12 32.04 11.63
C ARG A 209 39.40 31.73 12.95
N ASN A 210 39.68 30.58 13.55
CA ASN A 210 39.03 30.06 14.76
C ASN A 210 37.51 29.81 14.59
N ILE A 211 37.10 29.38 13.38
CA ILE A 211 35.71 29.00 13.07
C ILE A 211 35.72 27.50 12.71
N SER A 212 34.93 26.69 13.42
CA SER A 212 34.83 25.26 13.13
C SER A 212 33.82 24.99 12.02
N GLN A 213 33.88 23.81 11.39
CA GLN A 213 32.88 23.44 10.38
C GLN A 213 31.54 23.04 11.02
N VAL A 214 31.61 22.23 12.07
CA VAL A 214 30.48 21.80 12.92
C VAL A 214 30.59 22.40 14.31
N LYS A 215 29.49 22.46 15.07
CA LYS A 215 29.50 22.89 16.47
C LYS A 215 30.41 21.98 17.30
N TRP A 216 31.43 22.54 17.94
CA TRP A 216 32.43 21.78 18.70
C TRP A 216 32.32 22.11 20.19
N PHE A 217 31.99 21.10 20.99
CA PHE A 217 31.97 21.15 22.46
C PHE A 217 33.11 20.33 23.07
N THR A 218 33.66 20.79 24.18
CA THR A 218 34.57 19.99 25.02
C THR A 218 33.78 18.87 25.72
N SER A 219 34.50 17.94 26.38
CA SER A 219 33.89 16.88 27.20
C SER A 219 32.92 17.43 28.25
N ASP A 220 33.20 18.64 28.74
CA ASP A 220 32.46 19.30 29.81
C ASP A 220 31.28 20.14 29.28
N GLY A 221 30.96 20.02 27.98
CA GLY A 221 29.84 20.71 27.33
C GLY A 221 30.12 22.19 26.98
N VAL A 222 31.35 22.68 27.19
CA VAL A 222 31.72 24.06 26.89
C VAL A 222 32.04 24.20 25.40
N ARG A 223 31.50 25.24 24.77
CA ARG A 223 31.73 25.51 23.36
C ARG A 223 33.21 25.88 23.11
N LYS A 224 33.90 25.11 22.27
CA LYS A 224 35.35 25.26 22.02
C LYS A 224 35.70 26.43 21.11
N TYR A 225 34.85 26.71 20.10
CA TYR A 225 35.01 27.83 19.17
C TYR A 225 33.75 28.68 19.13
N PRO A 226 33.88 30.01 19.03
CA PRO A 226 32.75 30.94 19.13
C PRO A 226 31.75 30.80 17.99
N LEU A 227 32.20 30.37 16.81
CA LEU A 227 31.38 30.23 15.61
C LEU A 227 31.74 28.93 14.87
N ALA A 228 30.73 28.31 14.27
CA ALA A 228 30.81 27.22 13.34
C ALA A 228 30.04 27.56 12.04
N ILE A 229 30.42 26.94 10.92
CA ILE A 229 29.66 27.06 9.66
C ILE A 229 28.22 26.55 9.84
N GLU A 230 28.03 25.53 10.68
CA GLU A 230 26.72 25.03 11.08
C GLU A 230 25.82 26.08 11.75
N ASP A 231 26.36 27.03 12.53
CA ASP A 231 25.53 28.12 13.10
C ASP A 231 25.03 29.08 12.02
N VAL A 232 25.82 29.29 10.97
CA VAL A 232 25.49 30.24 9.89
C VAL A 232 24.31 29.71 9.07
N VAL A 233 24.20 28.39 8.93
CA VAL A 233 23.08 27.75 8.22
C VAL A 233 21.88 27.49 9.12
N GLU A 234 22.05 27.48 10.45
CA GLU A 234 20.97 27.22 11.41
C GLU A 234 19.71 28.09 11.24
N PRO A 235 19.79 29.39 10.90
CA PRO A 235 18.61 30.19 10.61
C PRO A 235 17.72 29.66 9.47
N LEU A 236 18.27 28.87 8.54
CA LEU A 236 17.50 28.24 7.46
C LEU A 236 16.46 27.26 8.02
N LYS A 237 16.70 26.68 9.20
CA LYS A 237 15.72 25.80 9.87
C LYS A 237 14.36 26.48 10.03
N ASN A 238 14.36 27.75 10.47
CA ASN A 238 13.14 28.53 10.64
C ASN A 238 12.53 28.90 9.29
N LEU A 239 13.36 29.26 8.29
CA LEU A 239 12.90 29.61 6.95
C LEU A 239 12.16 28.44 6.28
N PHE A 240 12.63 27.21 6.48
CA PHE A 240 12.04 26.00 5.92
C PHE A 240 11.05 25.29 6.85
N ASN A 241 10.81 25.82 8.06
CA ASN A 241 10.03 25.17 9.11
C ASN A 241 10.47 23.71 9.33
N ALA A 242 11.79 23.49 9.35
CA ALA A 242 12.41 22.17 9.47
C ALA A 242 12.63 21.81 10.94
N GLU A 243 12.58 20.51 11.25
CA GLU A 243 12.90 20.01 12.59
C GLU A 243 14.41 20.02 12.89
N ASP A 244 15.23 19.89 11.85
CA ASP A 244 16.69 19.81 11.95
C ASP A 244 17.36 20.29 10.65
N ILE A 245 18.63 20.65 10.72
CA ILE A 245 19.48 20.94 9.56
C ILE A 245 20.80 20.21 9.71
N LYS A 246 21.24 19.54 8.64
CA LYS A 246 22.51 18.82 8.61
C LYS A 246 23.40 19.39 7.53
N LEU A 247 24.58 19.85 7.93
CA LEU A 247 25.62 20.27 7.00
C LEU A 247 26.40 19.05 6.51
N HIS A 248 26.46 18.87 5.19
CA HIS A 248 27.37 17.92 4.55
C HIS A 248 28.32 18.70 3.64
N ALA A 249 29.62 18.62 3.91
CA ALA A 249 30.64 19.39 3.19
C ALA A 249 31.55 18.48 2.36
N ALA A 250 31.93 18.96 1.18
CA ALA A 250 32.89 18.30 0.31
C ALA A 250 34.32 18.61 0.78
N GLY A 251 34.76 17.93 1.84
CA GLY A 251 36.04 18.17 2.49
C GLY A 251 35.91 18.97 3.79
N ARG A 252 37.05 19.21 4.45
CA ARG A 252 37.12 19.86 5.76
C ARG A 252 38.39 20.69 5.85
N GLU A 253 38.24 21.94 6.25
CA GLU A 253 39.33 22.84 6.58
C GLU A 253 39.57 22.92 8.09
N ASP A 254 40.81 23.19 8.48
CA ASP A 254 41.15 23.40 9.89
C ASP A 254 40.53 24.69 10.43
N VAL A 255 40.38 24.74 11.75
CA VAL A 255 39.73 25.86 12.45
C VAL A 255 40.40 27.20 12.18
N ASP A 256 41.72 27.19 11.99
CA ASP A 256 42.55 28.35 11.70
C ASP A 256 42.74 28.60 10.20
N ALA A 257 42.31 27.69 9.31
CA ALA A 257 42.34 27.90 7.87
C ALA A 257 41.17 28.78 7.39
N ARG A 258 41.39 29.60 6.36
CA ARG A 258 40.32 30.36 5.69
C ARG A 258 39.88 29.64 4.41
N MET A 259 38.60 29.76 4.07
CA MET A 259 38.04 29.30 2.78
C MET A 259 37.65 30.53 1.96
N LEU A 260 38.39 30.80 0.89
CA LEU A 260 38.27 32.00 0.07
C LEU A 260 37.94 31.63 -1.39
N GLY A 261 38.09 32.57 -2.32
CA GLY A 261 37.86 32.31 -3.75
C GLY A 261 36.40 32.01 -4.04
N SER A 262 36.12 30.90 -4.71
CA SER A 262 34.75 30.47 -5.03
C SER A 262 34.00 29.83 -3.86
N GLY A 263 34.69 29.61 -2.74
CA GLY A 263 34.29 28.61 -1.75
C GLY A 263 34.51 27.19 -2.26
#